data_AF-A0A1V6GS47-F1
#
_entry.id   AF-A0A1V6GS47-F1
#
_cell.length_a   1.000
_cell.length_b   1.000
_cell.length_c   1.000
_cell.angle_alpha   90.00
_cell.angle_beta   90.00
_cell.angle_gamma   90.00
#
_symmetry.space_group_name_H-M   'P 1'
#
loop_
_entity.id
_entity.type
_entity.pdbx_description
1 polymer ?
#
loop_
_entity_poly.entity_id
_entity_poly.type
_entity_poly.pdbx_seq_one_letter_code
_entity_poly.pdbx_strand_id
1 'polypeptide(L)'
;MLPVAGRFCTVGGSRSQCGVHMFDFVRGRIGLIRGGRYPHCHTVAVDDRRRVLIDASSDREKLISFRNEREVDILITSHAHEDHILYNSLFPDARFWVHGLDAPPFSDIRSLIDQYGLTVEEALFWEDFLVRECNYVPRVPDRLLGDGERLDFGDTRAIVIHAPGHTPGHCCFLFPEEGILFLADYDLVKAGPYYGDIGSSLDDTIKSLQRLTAISAEVYLTAHGAGVFDASPDLIEGYLGIIFRREERLLDLLAAGPKTLDEITAEGIIYGRPKSLGAWDLAASERMMMRKHLERLIEQARVTVDDGRHFLLS
;
A
#
# COMPACT_ATOMS: atom_id res chain seq x y z
N MET A 1 -20.49 -0.71 37.78
CA MET A 1 -19.67 -1.94 37.82
C MET A 1 -18.29 -1.58 37.31
N LEU A 2 -17.27 -1.92 38.09
CA LEU A 2 -15.87 -1.48 37.96
C LEU A 2 -15.20 -1.94 36.64
N PRO A 3 -14.26 -1.15 36.08
CA PRO A 3 -13.19 -1.68 35.25
C PRO A 3 -12.03 -2.16 36.13
N VAL A 4 -11.50 -3.33 35.79
CA VAL A 4 -10.36 -3.98 36.45
C VAL A 4 -9.06 -3.33 35.98
N ALA A 5 -8.25 -2.91 36.95
CA ALA A 5 -6.94 -2.31 36.77
C ALA A 5 -5.85 -3.37 36.51
N GLY A 6 -4.96 -3.10 35.55
CA GLY A 6 -3.76 -3.88 35.23
C GLY A 6 -2.47 -3.07 35.42
N ARG A 7 -1.99 -3.06 36.67
CA ARG A 7 -0.63 -2.84 37.22
C ARG A 7 0.41 -2.03 36.39
N PHE A 8 0.69 -0.83 36.92
CA PHE A 8 1.93 -0.08 36.73
C PHE A 8 3.08 -0.71 37.56
N CYS A 9 4.25 -0.89 36.95
CA CYS A 9 5.51 -0.97 37.69
C CYS A 9 6.13 0.43 37.78
N THR A 10 6.33 0.92 38.99
CA THR A 10 7.00 2.18 39.29
C THR A 10 8.49 1.94 39.52
N VAL A 11 9.35 2.69 38.83
CA VAL A 11 10.72 2.96 39.29
C VAL A 11 11.05 4.43 39.07
N GLY A 12 11.34 5.12 40.18
CA GLY A 12 12.38 6.15 40.30
C GLY A 12 12.19 7.46 39.54
N GLY A 13 11.90 8.53 40.27
CA GLY A 13 11.71 9.88 39.75
C GLY A 13 12.90 10.47 38.98
N SER A 14 12.59 11.08 37.84
CA SER A 14 13.06 12.41 37.46
C SER A 14 12.00 13.03 36.55
N ARG A 15 11.73 14.32 36.69
CA ARG A 15 10.85 15.05 35.76
C ARG A 15 11.60 15.23 34.43
N SER A 16 11.47 14.28 33.52
CA SER A 16 11.84 14.45 32.11
C SER A 16 10.58 14.75 31.29
N GLN A 17 10.72 15.60 30.28
CA GLN A 17 9.68 15.99 29.32
C GLN A 17 8.82 14.78 28.91
N CYS A 18 7.52 15.03 28.69
CA CYS A 18 6.60 14.05 28.12
C CYS A 18 7.12 13.68 26.72
N GLY A 19 7.98 12.66 26.65
CA GLY A 19 8.64 12.23 25.42
C GLY A 19 7.59 11.61 24.52
N VAL A 20 7.43 12.15 23.31
CA VAL A 20 6.68 11.47 22.26
C VAL A 20 7.45 10.17 21.99
N HIS A 21 6.83 9.02 22.28
CA HIS A 21 7.38 7.75 21.84
C HIS A 21 7.44 7.77 20.31
N MET A 22 8.66 7.75 19.75
CA MET A 22 8.90 7.86 18.31
C MET A 22 8.21 6.73 17.54
N PHE A 23 8.32 5.50 18.04
CA PHE A 23 7.76 4.33 17.39
C PHE A 23 6.51 3.83 18.10
N ASP A 24 5.52 3.47 17.30
CA ASP A 24 4.26 2.86 17.75
C ASP A 24 4.39 1.32 17.90
N PHE A 25 5.42 0.75 17.27
CA PHE A 25 5.85 -0.64 17.41
C PHE A 25 7.37 -0.72 17.25
N VAL A 26 8.04 -1.60 18.00
CA VAL A 26 9.48 -1.84 17.89
C VAL A 26 9.78 -3.32 18.03
N ARG A 27 10.66 -3.84 17.17
CA ARG A 27 11.27 -5.16 17.31
C ARG A 27 12.70 -5.14 16.78
N GLY A 28 13.65 -5.51 17.64
CA GLY A 28 15.06 -5.32 17.31
C GLY A 28 15.36 -3.85 17.03
N ARG A 29 15.88 -3.56 15.84
CA ARG A 29 16.18 -2.20 15.35
C ARG A 29 15.14 -1.65 14.38
N ILE A 30 14.02 -2.33 14.24
CA ILE A 30 12.94 -1.98 13.33
C ILE A 30 11.81 -1.35 14.13
N GLY A 31 11.39 -0.15 13.73
CA GLY A 31 10.27 0.58 14.29
C GLY A 31 9.19 0.83 13.25
N LEU A 32 7.93 0.88 13.68
CA LEU A 32 6.82 1.40 12.86
C LEU A 32 6.42 2.77 13.40
N ILE A 33 6.32 3.75 12.51
CA ILE A 33 5.73 5.06 12.81
C ILE A 33 4.36 5.09 12.13
N ARG A 34 3.28 5.18 12.92
CA ARG A 34 1.93 5.24 12.36
C ARG A 34 1.70 6.56 11.64
N GLY A 35 1.16 6.45 10.44
CA GLY A 35 0.53 7.55 9.72
C GLY A 35 -0.88 7.85 10.22
N GLY A 36 -1.37 9.02 9.82
CA GLY A 36 -2.75 9.43 10.03
C GLY A 36 -3.71 8.76 9.04
N ARG A 37 -4.75 9.51 8.65
CA ARG A 37 -5.60 9.14 7.52
C ARG A 37 -4.90 9.50 6.22
N TYR A 38 -5.35 8.95 5.09
CA TYR A 38 -4.95 9.39 3.76
C TYR A 38 -4.80 10.94 3.69
N PRO A 39 -3.73 11.49 3.07
CA PRO A 39 -2.69 10.81 2.27
C PRO A 39 -1.49 10.31 3.09
N HIS A 40 -1.70 9.89 4.34
CA HIS A 40 -0.64 9.31 5.16
C HIS A 40 -0.69 7.78 5.15
N CYS A 41 0.48 7.15 4.97
CA CYS A 41 0.72 5.74 5.28
C CYS A 41 1.65 5.59 6.52
N HIS A 42 1.86 4.37 6.98
CA HIS A 42 2.81 4.03 8.03
C HIS A 42 4.22 3.92 7.46
N THR A 43 5.20 4.39 8.22
CA THR A 43 6.63 4.31 7.85
C THR A 43 7.28 3.18 8.63
N VAL A 44 8.04 2.31 7.94
CA VAL A 44 8.97 1.39 8.61
C VAL A 44 10.34 2.05 8.71
N ALA A 45 10.87 2.15 9.92
CA ALA A 45 12.19 2.72 10.19
C ALA A 45 13.15 1.64 10.65
N VAL A 46 14.36 1.62 10.08
CA VAL A 46 15.48 0.81 10.56
C VAL A 46 16.52 1.74 11.18
N ASP A 47 16.81 1.58 12.46
CA ASP A 47 17.82 2.37 13.17
C ASP A 47 19.06 1.51 13.50
N ASP A 48 19.91 1.32 12.49
CA ASP A 48 21.12 0.48 12.57
C ASP A 48 22.36 1.29 12.14
N ARG A 49 23.46 0.63 11.72
CA ARG A 49 24.66 1.28 11.19
C ARG A 49 24.31 2.15 9.98
N ARG A 50 23.33 1.72 9.18
CA ARG A 50 22.64 2.54 8.20
C ARG A 50 21.19 2.76 8.65
N ARG A 51 20.75 4.01 8.66
CA ARG A 51 19.37 4.36 8.93
C ARG A 51 18.55 4.34 7.66
N VAL A 52 17.39 3.70 7.73
CA VAL A 52 16.51 3.51 6.59
C VAL A 52 15.10 3.93 6.97
N LEU A 53 14.41 4.58 6.04
CA LEU A 53 12.96 4.72 6.07
C LEU A 53 12.38 4.03 4.83
N ILE A 54 11.34 3.24 5.03
CA ILE A 54 10.49 2.69 3.97
C ILE A 54 9.14 3.39 4.07
N ASP A 55 8.76 4.08 3.00
CA ASP A 55 7.54 4.89 2.85
C ASP A 55 7.44 6.06 3.83
N ALA A 56 8.17 7.14 3.56
CA ALA A 56 8.22 8.31 4.44
C ALA A 56 6.96 9.20 4.31
N SER A 57 5.82 8.72 4.83
CA SER A 57 4.54 9.44 4.78
C SER A 57 3.74 9.41 6.07
N SER A 58 4.34 8.95 7.17
CA SER A 58 3.68 8.87 8.47
C SER A 58 3.53 10.22 9.18
N ASP A 59 3.62 10.23 10.50
CA ASP A 59 3.69 11.46 11.28
C ASP A 59 4.94 12.29 10.95
N ARG A 60 4.71 13.52 10.48
CA ARG A 60 5.78 14.43 10.02
C ARG A 60 6.74 14.84 11.13
N GLU A 61 6.25 15.07 12.35
CA GLU A 61 7.09 15.51 13.47
C GLU A 61 8.00 14.38 13.93
N LYS A 62 7.49 13.15 13.99
CA LYS A 62 8.28 11.95 14.29
C LYS A 62 9.35 11.68 13.22
N LEU A 63 9.02 11.86 11.94
CA LEU A 63 10.00 11.75 10.85
C LEU A 63 11.14 12.77 10.96
N ILE A 64 10.82 14.03 11.28
CA ILE A 64 11.82 15.09 11.53
C ILE A 64 12.65 14.75 12.77
N SER A 65 12.01 14.28 13.85
CA SER A 65 12.72 13.86 15.06
C SER A 65 13.71 12.73 14.76
N PHE A 66 13.28 11.71 14.02
CA PHE A 66 14.15 10.62 13.56
C PHE A 66 15.33 11.20 12.79
N ARG A 67 15.11 12.01 11.74
CA ARG A 67 16.19 12.66 10.97
C ARG A 67 17.18 13.45 11.83
N ASN A 68 16.70 14.17 12.84
CA ASN A 68 17.53 15.07 13.65
C ASN A 68 18.43 14.34 14.64
N GLU A 69 18.09 13.11 15.04
CA GLU A 69 18.98 12.30 15.89
C GLU A 69 20.26 11.89 15.16
N ARG A 70 20.12 11.55 13.88
CA ARG A 70 21.20 11.17 12.96
C ARG A 70 20.65 11.15 11.54
N GLU A 71 21.51 11.44 10.57
CA GLU A 71 21.15 11.40 9.15
C GLU A 71 20.50 10.06 8.75
N VAL A 72 19.53 10.13 7.83
CA VAL A 72 18.93 8.97 7.18
C VAL A 72 19.76 8.63 5.95
N ASP A 73 20.37 7.45 5.93
CA ASP A 73 21.26 7.05 4.84
C ASP A 73 20.52 6.63 3.57
N ILE A 74 19.34 6.01 3.74
CA ILE A 74 18.58 5.39 2.66
C ILE A 74 17.09 5.69 2.86
N LEU A 75 16.45 6.11 1.77
CA LEU A 75 15.01 6.22 1.66
C LEU A 75 14.54 5.19 0.63
N ILE A 76 13.60 4.34 1.02
CA ILE A 76 12.98 3.34 0.15
C ILE A 76 11.51 3.70 0.01
N THR A 77 10.96 3.56 -1.19
CA THR A 77 9.50 3.55 -1.37
C THR A 77 9.07 2.19 -1.91
N SER A 78 8.04 1.61 -1.29
CA SER A 78 7.49 0.29 -1.62
C SER A 78 6.85 0.26 -2.99
N HIS A 79 6.19 1.34 -3.41
CA HIS A 79 5.56 1.51 -4.72
C HIS A 79 5.23 2.98 -5.04
N ALA A 80 4.85 3.25 -6.29
CA ALA A 80 4.61 4.61 -6.78
C ALA A 80 3.19 5.15 -6.57
N HIS A 81 2.75 5.27 -5.31
CA HIS A 81 1.57 6.06 -4.92
C HIS A 81 1.93 7.28 -4.06
N GLU A 82 1.07 8.27 -4.13
CA GLU A 82 1.26 9.60 -3.56
C GLU A 82 1.33 9.63 -2.03
N ASP A 83 0.63 8.71 -1.38
CA ASP A 83 0.60 8.54 0.06
C ASP A 83 1.78 7.73 0.60
N HIS A 84 2.70 7.26 -0.27
CA HIS A 84 3.98 6.62 0.09
C HIS A 84 5.19 7.55 -0.09
N ILE A 85 4.96 8.75 -0.64
CA ILE A 85 6.02 9.73 -0.96
C ILE A 85 5.84 11.09 -0.29
N LEU A 86 4.78 11.25 0.51
CA LEU A 86 4.30 12.51 1.07
C LEU A 86 5.41 13.37 1.69
N TYR A 87 6.37 12.75 2.37
CA TYR A 87 7.49 13.43 3.02
C TYR A 87 8.87 12.96 2.56
N ASN A 88 8.97 12.38 1.36
CA ASN A 88 10.26 12.05 0.74
C ASN A 88 11.18 13.28 0.63
N SER A 89 10.60 14.46 0.40
CA SER A 89 11.31 15.75 0.33
C SER A 89 11.99 16.18 1.64
N LEU A 90 11.64 15.57 2.78
CA LEU A 90 12.36 15.79 4.05
C LEU A 90 13.75 15.14 4.07
N PHE A 91 14.06 14.25 3.13
CA PHE A 91 15.28 13.45 3.10
C PHE A 91 16.04 13.58 1.77
N PRO A 92 16.44 14.81 1.38
CA PRO A 92 17.07 15.06 0.08
C PRO A 92 18.44 14.37 -0.06
N ASP A 93 19.16 14.16 1.04
CA ASP A 93 20.52 13.62 1.05
C ASP A 93 20.57 12.07 1.17
N ALA A 94 19.45 11.44 1.58
CA ALA A 94 19.36 9.98 1.71
C ALA A 94 19.38 9.31 0.33
N ARG A 95 20.08 8.19 0.14
CA ARG A 95 20.02 7.48 -1.16
C ARG A 95 18.63 6.92 -1.40
N PHE A 96 18.04 7.19 -2.56
CA PHE A 96 16.67 6.87 -2.88
C PHE A 96 16.54 5.60 -3.71
N TRP A 97 15.90 4.57 -3.16
CA TRP A 97 15.78 3.26 -3.78
C TRP A 97 14.32 2.89 -4.01
N VAL A 98 14.01 2.41 -5.21
CA VAL A 98 12.65 1.99 -5.60
C VAL A 98 12.72 0.80 -6.54
N HIS A 99 11.61 0.12 -6.77
CA HIS A 99 11.57 -0.91 -7.82
C HIS A 99 11.61 -0.29 -9.22
N GLY A 100 12.31 -0.95 -10.17
CA GLY A 100 12.51 -0.41 -11.52
C GLY A 100 11.23 -0.13 -12.31
N LEU A 101 10.18 -0.95 -12.11
CA LEU A 101 8.89 -0.78 -12.79
C LEU A 101 8.09 0.43 -12.30
N ASP A 102 8.37 0.91 -11.09
CA ASP A 102 7.71 2.08 -10.50
C ASP A 102 8.63 3.31 -10.50
N ALA A 103 9.83 3.23 -11.10
CA ALA A 103 10.78 4.33 -11.13
C ALA A 103 10.29 5.61 -11.85
N PRO A 104 9.60 5.54 -13.02
CA PRO A 104 9.23 6.75 -13.76
C PRO A 104 8.34 7.74 -12.98
N PRO A 105 7.27 7.31 -12.28
CA PRO A 105 6.44 8.17 -11.43
C PRO A 105 7.18 9.03 -10.40
N PHE A 106 8.37 8.64 -9.95
CA PHE A 106 9.15 9.44 -9.00
C PHE A 106 9.93 10.57 -9.67
N SER A 107 10.29 10.42 -10.95
CA SER A 107 11.11 11.40 -11.68
C SER A 107 10.27 12.38 -12.49
N ASP A 108 9.00 12.08 -12.71
CA ASP A 108 8.10 12.86 -13.53
C ASP A 108 6.66 12.76 -12.99
N ILE A 109 6.11 13.91 -12.60
CA ILE A 109 4.75 13.98 -12.04
C ILE A 109 3.68 13.53 -13.04
N ARG A 110 3.92 13.70 -14.34
CA ARG A 110 2.99 13.23 -15.37
C ARG A 110 2.93 11.71 -15.39
N SER A 111 4.08 11.06 -15.32
CA SER A 111 4.17 9.61 -15.17
C SER A 111 3.42 9.10 -13.92
N LEU A 112 3.39 9.84 -12.82
CA LEU A 112 2.58 9.50 -11.64
C LEU A 112 1.08 9.63 -11.92
N ILE A 113 0.65 10.78 -12.46
CA ILE A 113 -0.76 11.07 -12.78
C ILE A 113 -1.33 10.08 -13.81
N ASP A 114 -0.54 9.72 -14.82
CA ASP A 114 -0.93 8.82 -15.90
C ASP A 114 -1.28 7.41 -15.39
N GLN A 115 -0.84 7.03 -14.18
CA GLN A 115 -1.20 5.74 -13.58
C GLN A 115 -2.71 5.65 -13.26
N TYR A 116 -3.35 6.76 -12.91
CA TYR A 116 -4.73 6.76 -12.42
C TYR A 116 -5.78 6.78 -13.56
N GLY A 117 -5.37 6.99 -14.82
CA GLY A 117 -6.28 6.96 -15.98
C GLY A 117 -7.36 8.04 -15.97
N LEU A 118 -6.99 9.22 -15.50
CA LEU A 118 -7.86 10.37 -15.28
C LEU A 118 -8.21 11.10 -16.57
N THR A 119 -9.33 11.83 -16.54
CA THR A 119 -9.64 12.87 -17.54
C THR A 119 -8.65 14.04 -17.44
N VAL A 120 -8.65 14.92 -18.44
CA VAL A 120 -7.76 16.10 -18.45
C VAL A 120 -8.05 17.03 -17.26
N GLU A 121 -9.32 17.25 -16.95
CA GLU A 121 -9.73 18.09 -15.81
C GLU A 121 -9.32 17.49 -14.47
N GLU A 122 -9.50 16.17 -14.29
CA GLU A 122 -9.06 15.45 -13.09
C GLU A 122 -7.53 15.47 -12.96
N ALA A 123 -6.80 15.27 -14.06
CA ALA A 123 -5.34 15.30 -14.06
C ALA A 123 -4.77 16.66 -13.59
N LEU A 124 -5.40 17.78 -13.96
CA LEU A 124 -5.02 19.11 -13.48
C LEU A 124 -5.28 19.30 -11.99
N PHE A 125 -6.40 18.78 -11.48
CA PHE A 125 -6.68 18.78 -10.04
C PHE A 125 -5.67 17.94 -9.27
N TRP A 126 -5.38 16.73 -9.78
CA TRP A 126 -4.40 15.82 -9.19
C TRP A 126 -2.99 16.41 -9.18
N GLU A 127 -2.57 17.09 -10.23
CA GLU A 127 -1.27 17.78 -10.25
C GLU A 127 -1.17 18.82 -9.13
N ASP A 128 -2.20 19.65 -8.92
CA ASP A 128 -2.21 20.64 -7.83
C ASP A 128 -2.19 19.97 -6.46
N PHE A 129 -2.96 18.89 -6.28
CA PHE A 129 -2.98 18.08 -5.05
C PHE A 129 -1.61 17.46 -4.75
N LEU A 130 -0.98 16.82 -5.74
CA LEU A 130 0.33 16.18 -5.59
C LEU A 130 1.42 17.18 -5.19
N VAL A 131 1.41 18.38 -5.77
CA VAL A 131 2.39 19.43 -5.47
C VAL A 131 2.13 20.06 -4.10
N ARG A 132 0.88 20.42 -3.80
CA ARG A 132 0.56 21.22 -2.60
C ARG A 132 0.35 20.39 -1.34
N GLU A 133 -0.31 19.24 -1.47
CA GLU A 133 -0.68 18.40 -0.35
C GLU A 133 0.31 17.25 -0.20
N CYS A 134 0.71 16.59 -1.30
CA CYS A 134 1.66 15.47 -1.27
C CYS A 134 3.14 15.87 -1.26
N ASN A 135 3.45 17.17 -1.33
CA ASN A 135 4.83 17.70 -1.36
C ASN A 135 5.71 17.00 -2.41
N TYR A 136 5.13 16.64 -3.55
CA TYR A 136 5.84 15.92 -4.61
C TYR A 136 7.03 16.73 -5.11
N VAL A 137 8.20 16.10 -5.09
CA VAL A 137 9.44 16.65 -5.67
C VAL A 137 10.01 15.59 -6.60
N PRO A 138 10.15 15.88 -7.91
CA PRO A 138 10.76 14.96 -8.85
C PRO A 138 12.13 14.51 -8.36
N ARG A 139 12.34 13.20 -8.33
CA ARG A 139 13.56 12.57 -7.85
C ARG A 139 13.88 11.32 -8.64
N VAL A 140 15.06 11.32 -9.26
CA VAL A 140 15.61 10.13 -9.91
C VAL A 140 16.09 9.16 -8.83
N PRO A 141 15.65 7.89 -8.84
CA PRO A 141 16.18 6.89 -7.92
C PRO A 141 17.68 6.65 -8.11
N ASP A 142 18.41 6.61 -7.01
CA ASP A 142 19.84 6.28 -6.97
C ASP A 142 20.09 4.78 -7.22
N ARG A 143 19.09 3.94 -6.98
CA ARG A 143 19.15 2.49 -7.17
C ARG A 143 17.77 1.93 -7.53
N LEU A 144 17.77 0.99 -8.47
CA LEU A 144 16.60 0.17 -8.78
C LEU A 144 16.72 -1.17 -8.06
N LEU A 145 15.69 -1.51 -7.27
CA LEU A 145 15.59 -2.76 -6.52
C LEU A 145 14.98 -3.86 -7.39
N GLY A 146 15.34 -5.11 -7.10
CA GLY A 146 14.79 -6.30 -7.74
C GLY A 146 14.35 -7.38 -6.75
N ASP A 147 13.59 -8.37 -7.24
CA ASP A 147 13.09 -9.47 -6.44
C ASP A 147 14.21 -10.31 -5.79
N GLY A 148 14.04 -10.67 -4.53
CA GLY A 148 14.96 -11.50 -3.75
C GLY A 148 16.26 -10.81 -3.36
N GLU A 149 16.42 -9.52 -3.69
CA GLU A 149 17.61 -8.75 -3.35
C GLU A 149 17.78 -8.62 -1.84
N ARG A 150 19.00 -8.83 -1.36
CA ARG A 150 19.36 -8.67 0.05
C ARG A 150 19.92 -7.26 0.29
N LEU A 151 19.27 -6.53 1.18
CA LEU A 151 19.69 -5.21 1.64
C LEU A 151 20.36 -5.35 3.00
N ASP A 152 21.58 -4.83 3.13
CA ASP A 152 22.36 -4.87 4.36
C ASP A 152 22.45 -3.46 4.97
N PHE A 153 21.95 -3.32 6.20
CA PHE A 153 21.93 -2.08 6.95
C PHE A 153 22.87 -2.10 8.16
N GLY A 154 23.70 -3.14 8.30
CA GLY A 154 24.56 -3.38 9.45
C GLY A 154 24.25 -4.71 10.09
N ASP A 155 23.65 -4.68 11.28
CA ASP A 155 23.22 -5.89 11.97
C ASP A 155 21.80 -6.35 11.54
N THR A 156 21.07 -5.49 10.84
CA THR A 156 19.73 -5.72 10.27
C THR A 156 19.83 -5.95 8.76
N ARG A 157 19.08 -6.92 8.25
CA ARG A 157 18.99 -7.20 6.81
C ARG A 157 17.54 -7.25 6.38
N ALA A 158 17.28 -6.85 5.14
CA ALA A 158 15.99 -7.02 4.50
C ALA A 158 16.13 -7.84 3.21
N ILE A 159 15.09 -8.56 2.84
CA ILE A 159 14.92 -9.20 1.54
C ILE A 159 13.78 -8.47 0.84
N VAL A 160 14.07 -7.93 -0.34
CA VAL A 160 13.04 -7.35 -1.21
C VAL A 160 12.22 -8.48 -1.80
N ILE A 161 10.90 -8.38 -1.69
CA ILE A 161 9.95 -9.30 -2.30
C ILE A 161 9.15 -8.49 -3.31
N HIS A 162 9.44 -8.66 -4.60
CA HIS A 162 8.61 -8.07 -5.65
C HIS A 162 7.25 -8.77 -5.63
N ALA A 163 6.21 -7.98 -5.41
CA ALA A 163 4.86 -8.46 -5.18
C ALA A 163 3.88 -7.64 -6.06
N PRO A 164 4.03 -7.68 -7.39
CA PRO A 164 3.25 -6.86 -8.31
C PRO A 164 1.76 -7.17 -8.20
N GLY A 165 0.94 -6.21 -8.60
CA GLY A 165 -0.52 -6.37 -8.58
C GLY A 165 -1.18 -5.06 -8.22
N HIS A 166 -0.84 -4.51 -7.05
CA HIS A 166 -1.27 -3.19 -6.63
C HIS A 166 -0.71 -2.09 -7.57
N THR A 167 0.61 -2.08 -7.77
CA THR A 167 1.30 -1.44 -8.90
C THR A 167 2.20 -2.46 -9.59
N PRO A 168 2.77 -2.16 -10.78
CA PRO A 168 3.77 -3.02 -11.41
C PRO A 168 5.03 -3.24 -10.55
N GLY A 169 5.46 -2.24 -9.80
CA GLY A 169 6.69 -2.27 -8.99
C GLY A 169 6.49 -2.51 -7.50
N HIS A 170 5.29 -2.82 -7.03
CA HIS A 170 5.02 -3.02 -5.61
C HIS A 170 5.96 -4.04 -4.95
N CYS A 171 6.55 -3.63 -3.83
CA CYS A 171 7.49 -4.43 -3.06
C CYS A 171 7.06 -4.58 -1.60
N CYS A 172 7.14 -5.81 -1.11
CA CYS A 172 7.14 -6.14 0.31
C CYS A 172 8.59 -6.32 0.81
N PHE A 173 8.81 -6.24 2.13
CA PHE A 173 10.14 -6.35 2.72
C PHE A 173 10.13 -7.33 3.90
N LEU A 174 10.89 -8.41 3.77
CA LEU A 174 11.10 -9.39 4.83
C LEU A 174 12.37 -9.05 5.60
N PHE A 175 12.26 -8.92 6.91
CA PHE A 175 13.36 -8.83 7.86
C PHE A 175 13.45 -10.16 8.61
N PRO A 176 14.25 -11.12 8.11
CA PRO A 176 14.16 -12.51 8.55
C PRO A 176 14.70 -12.70 9.97
N GLU A 177 15.72 -11.95 10.39
CA GLU A 177 16.26 -12.01 11.75
C GLU A 177 15.26 -11.52 12.81
N GLU A 178 14.42 -10.53 12.47
CA GLU A 178 13.37 -9.99 13.34
C GLU A 178 12.02 -10.71 13.16
N GLY A 179 11.89 -11.58 12.17
CA GLY A 179 10.64 -12.26 11.83
C GLY A 179 9.52 -11.26 11.45
N ILE A 180 9.87 -10.18 10.74
CA ILE A 180 8.91 -9.16 10.28
C ILE A 180 8.74 -9.24 8.77
N LEU A 181 7.51 -9.22 8.30
CA LEU A 181 7.19 -8.98 6.89
C LEU A 181 6.37 -7.69 6.76
N PHE A 182 6.94 -6.66 6.15
CA PHE A 182 6.21 -5.46 5.75
C PHE A 182 5.52 -5.73 4.41
N LEU A 183 4.19 -5.74 4.43
CA LEU A 183 3.32 -6.04 3.31
C LEU A 183 2.98 -4.81 2.44
N ALA A 184 3.39 -3.60 2.87
CA ALA A 184 2.94 -2.34 2.29
C ALA A 184 1.41 -2.38 2.08
N ASP A 185 0.94 -2.02 0.88
CA ASP A 185 -0.50 -1.91 0.52
C ASP A 185 -1.28 -3.22 0.38
N TYR A 186 -0.66 -4.36 0.68
CA TYR A 186 -1.43 -5.56 1.01
C TYR A 186 -1.89 -5.50 2.48
N ASP A 187 -2.68 -4.47 2.79
CA ASP A 187 -2.96 -4.00 4.16
C ASP A 187 -3.86 -4.88 5.02
N LEU A 188 -4.41 -5.95 4.44
CA LEU A 188 -5.34 -6.85 5.14
C LEU A 188 -6.62 -6.12 5.60
N VAL A 189 -6.96 -4.98 4.99
CA VAL A 189 -8.18 -4.22 5.27
C VAL A 189 -9.41 -4.96 4.77
N LYS A 190 -10.55 -4.74 5.45
CA LYS A 190 -11.83 -5.40 5.14
C LYS A 190 -12.35 -5.13 3.72
N ALA A 191 -11.96 -3.99 3.13
CA ALA A 191 -12.32 -3.66 1.76
C ALA A 191 -11.72 -4.64 0.76
N GLY A 192 -10.56 -5.23 1.06
CA GLY A 192 -9.79 -6.10 0.16
C GLY A 192 -8.69 -5.36 -0.60
N PRO A 193 -7.92 -6.07 -1.43
CA PRO A 193 -6.84 -5.48 -2.21
C PRO A 193 -7.34 -4.48 -3.23
N TYR A 194 -6.53 -3.44 -3.43
CA TYR A 194 -6.65 -2.47 -4.50
C TYR A 194 -5.82 -2.91 -5.71
N TYR A 195 -6.39 -2.74 -6.90
CA TYR A 195 -5.76 -3.02 -8.19
C TYR A 195 -6.40 -2.13 -9.27
N GLY A 196 -6.67 -0.87 -8.91
CA GLY A 196 -7.50 0.07 -9.67
C GLY A 196 -6.75 1.02 -10.59
N ASP A 197 -5.42 0.96 -10.69
CA ASP A 197 -4.67 1.82 -11.61
C ASP A 197 -4.63 1.22 -13.01
N ILE A 198 -4.18 1.97 -14.00
CA ILE A 198 -3.94 1.44 -15.34
C ILE A 198 -2.92 0.29 -15.29
N GLY A 199 -1.83 0.45 -14.53
CA GLY A 199 -0.75 -0.53 -14.44
C GLY A 199 -0.99 -1.70 -13.47
N SER A 200 -1.99 -1.62 -12.58
CA SER A 200 -2.28 -2.70 -11.63
C SER A 200 -2.73 -3.98 -12.35
N SER A 201 -2.61 -5.14 -11.70
CA SER A 201 -2.99 -6.44 -12.26
C SER A 201 -3.70 -7.29 -11.21
N LEU A 202 -4.91 -7.76 -11.54
CA LEU A 202 -5.69 -8.62 -10.64
C LEU A 202 -5.03 -9.99 -10.47
N ASP A 203 -4.56 -10.60 -11.56
CA ASP A 203 -3.91 -11.90 -11.50
C ASP A 203 -2.55 -11.84 -10.81
N ASP A 204 -1.80 -10.75 -10.98
CA ASP A 204 -0.54 -10.60 -10.24
C ASP A 204 -0.79 -10.32 -8.76
N THR A 205 -1.86 -9.58 -8.42
CA THR A 205 -2.31 -9.46 -7.01
C THR A 205 -2.58 -10.85 -6.41
N ILE A 206 -3.30 -11.72 -7.12
CA ILE A 206 -3.58 -13.09 -6.67
C ILE A 206 -2.27 -13.88 -6.47
N LYS A 207 -1.37 -13.89 -7.45
CA LYS A 207 -0.09 -14.62 -7.38
C LYS A 207 0.80 -14.07 -6.26
N SER A 208 0.85 -12.76 -6.08
CA SER A 208 1.63 -12.09 -5.05
C SER A 208 1.12 -12.45 -3.66
N LEU A 209 -0.18 -12.35 -3.40
CA LEU A 209 -0.77 -12.77 -2.13
C LEU A 209 -0.55 -14.27 -1.86
N GLN A 210 -0.69 -15.14 -2.88
CA GLN A 210 -0.38 -16.58 -2.77
C GLN A 210 1.09 -16.85 -2.47
N ARG A 211 2.02 -16.05 -3.00
CA ARG A 211 3.45 -16.16 -2.68
C ARG A 211 3.71 -15.73 -1.24
N LEU A 212 3.06 -14.65 -0.78
CA LEU A 212 3.26 -14.08 0.55
C LEU A 212 2.75 -15.02 1.67
N THR A 213 1.73 -15.85 1.44
CA THR A 213 1.28 -16.86 2.44
C THR A 213 2.35 -17.90 2.76
N ALA A 214 3.29 -18.16 1.84
CA ALA A 214 4.38 -19.11 2.02
C ALA A 214 5.59 -18.53 2.78
N ILE A 215 5.58 -17.23 3.09
CA ILE A 215 6.71 -16.56 3.76
C ILE A 215 6.52 -16.63 5.27
N SER A 216 7.47 -17.28 5.94
CA SER A 216 7.51 -17.34 7.40
C SER A 216 7.85 -15.97 7.98
N ALA A 217 6.92 -15.41 8.75
CA ALA A 217 7.13 -14.26 9.61
C ALA A 217 6.33 -14.46 10.90
N GLU A 218 6.66 -13.69 11.93
CA GLU A 218 5.95 -13.66 13.21
C GLU A 218 5.09 -12.41 13.34
N VAL A 219 5.45 -11.33 12.64
CA VAL A 219 4.71 -10.07 12.61
C VAL A 219 4.53 -9.60 11.18
N TYR A 220 3.30 -9.20 10.83
CA TYR A 220 3.05 -8.42 9.62
C TYR A 220 2.95 -6.93 9.96
N LEU A 221 3.63 -6.12 9.16
CA LEU A 221 3.45 -4.68 9.14
C LEU A 221 2.73 -4.28 7.86
N THR A 222 1.84 -3.30 7.92
CA THR A 222 1.07 -2.80 6.77
C THR A 222 1.16 -1.28 6.67
N ALA A 223 0.98 -0.74 5.48
CA ALA A 223 1.08 0.70 5.21
C ALA A 223 -0.14 1.46 5.77
N HIS A 224 -1.29 0.81 5.83
CA HIS A 224 -2.53 1.41 6.30
C HIS A 224 -3.27 0.51 7.31
N GLY A 225 -4.36 1.06 7.84
CA GLY A 225 -5.24 0.34 8.75
C GLY A 225 -4.62 0.08 10.13
N ALA A 226 -4.64 -1.18 10.56
CA ALA A 226 -4.16 -1.54 11.89
C ALA A 226 -2.64 -1.53 12.00
N GLY A 227 -1.90 -1.64 10.90
CA GLY A 227 -0.45 -1.46 10.82
C GLY A 227 0.40 -2.58 11.40
N VAL A 228 -0.08 -3.30 12.40
CA VAL A 228 0.66 -4.38 13.09
C VAL A 228 -0.29 -5.54 13.34
N PHE A 229 0.13 -6.74 12.91
CA PHE A 229 -0.62 -7.98 13.09
C PHE A 229 0.32 -9.08 13.56
N ASP A 230 -0.18 -9.97 14.42
CA ASP A 230 0.43 -11.28 14.61
C ASP A 230 0.33 -12.03 13.28
N ALA A 231 1.47 -12.47 12.74
CA ALA A 231 1.51 -13.06 11.42
C ALA A 231 0.75 -14.40 11.40
N SER A 232 -0.18 -14.51 10.47
CA SER A 232 -0.87 -15.75 10.14
C SER A 232 -1.20 -15.76 8.64
N PRO A 233 -0.82 -16.82 7.90
CA PRO A 233 -1.21 -16.98 6.50
C PRO A 233 -2.71 -16.83 6.26
N ASP A 234 -3.55 -17.25 7.22
CA ASP A 234 -5.02 -17.14 7.16
C ASP A 234 -5.50 -15.69 6.96
N LEU A 235 -4.75 -14.70 7.45
CA LEU A 235 -5.09 -13.28 7.23
C LEU A 235 -4.92 -12.90 5.76
N ILE A 236 -3.82 -13.32 5.14
CA ILE A 236 -3.54 -13.08 3.72
C ILE A 236 -4.52 -13.88 2.85
N GLU A 237 -4.82 -15.13 3.21
CA GLU A 237 -5.81 -15.96 2.52
C GLU A 237 -7.22 -15.36 2.59
N GLY A 238 -7.62 -14.86 3.76
CA GLY A 238 -8.91 -14.18 3.94
C GLY A 238 -9.03 -12.91 3.10
N TYR A 239 -7.93 -12.15 2.99
CA TYR A 239 -7.81 -10.94 2.17
C TYR A 239 -7.85 -11.26 0.67
N LEU A 240 -7.09 -12.27 0.22
CA LEU A 240 -7.15 -12.83 -1.12
C LEU A 240 -8.57 -13.30 -1.48
N GLY A 241 -9.24 -13.98 -0.54
CA GLY A 241 -10.61 -14.47 -0.71
C GLY A 241 -11.64 -13.37 -1.00
N ILE A 242 -11.35 -12.10 -0.68
CA ILE A 242 -12.22 -10.97 -1.02
C ILE A 242 -12.34 -10.82 -2.54
N ILE A 243 -11.27 -11.08 -3.29
CA ILE A 243 -11.27 -11.03 -4.76
C ILE A 243 -12.32 -11.98 -5.32
N PHE A 244 -12.31 -13.24 -4.89
CA PHE A 244 -13.24 -14.25 -5.39
C PHE A 244 -14.68 -13.98 -4.95
N ARG A 245 -14.89 -13.43 -3.75
CA ARG A 245 -16.23 -12.97 -3.33
C ARG A 245 -16.76 -11.81 -4.19
N ARG A 246 -15.88 -10.93 -4.70
CA ARG A 246 -16.27 -9.89 -5.66
C ARG A 246 -16.66 -10.51 -7.00
N GLU A 247 -15.91 -11.51 -7.48
CA GLU A 247 -16.24 -12.25 -8.72
C GLU A 247 -17.57 -12.99 -8.60
N GLU A 248 -17.84 -13.70 -7.50
CA GLU A 248 -19.11 -14.37 -7.25
C GLU A 248 -20.29 -13.39 -7.35
N ARG A 249 -20.18 -12.23 -6.69
CA ARG A 249 -21.22 -11.18 -6.76
C ARG A 249 -21.40 -10.61 -8.16
N LEU A 250 -20.32 -10.46 -8.93
CA LEU A 250 -20.38 -10.01 -10.32
C LEU A 250 -21.09 -11.05 -11.20
N LEU A 251 -20.80 -12.33 -11.01
CA LEU A 251 -21.43 -13.41 -11.77
C LEU A 251 -22.92 -13.54 -11.43
N ASP A 252 -23.28 -13.42 -10.15
CA ASP A 252 -24.68 -13.38 -9.71
C ASP A 252 -25.44 -12.22 -10.37
N LEU A 253 -24.80 -11.04 -10.46
CA LEU A 253 -25.36 -9.87 -11.15
C LEU A 253 -25.58 -10.14 -12.65
N LEU A 254 -24.63 -10.80 -13.32
CA LEU A 254 -24.73 -11.15 -14.74
C LEU A 254 -25.72 -12.29 -15.00
N ALA A 255 -25.95 -13.18 -14.03
CA ALA A 255 -26.97 -14.23 -14.11
C ALA A 255 -28.39 -13.65 -14.16
N ALA A 256 -28.62 -12.46 -13.57
CA ALA A 256 -29.88 -11.73 -13.68
C ALA A 256 -30.08 -11.04 -15.05
N GLY A 257 -29.12 -11.18 -15.96
CA GLY A 257 -29.17 -10.69 -17.34
C GLY A 257 -28.04 -9.71 -17.66
N PRO A 258 -27.87 -9.37 -18.95
CA PRO A 258 -26.69 -8.65 -19.42
C PRO A 258 -26.56 -7.25 -18.81
N LYS A 259 -25.32 -6.79 -18.60
CA LYS A 259 -25.02 -5.47 -18.00
C LYS A 259 -23.88 -4.75 -18.71
N THR A 260 -24.00 -3.43 -18.85
CA THR A 260 -22.85 -2.58 -19.22
C THR A 260 -21.89 -2.44 -18.03
N LEU A 261 -20.65 -2.00 -18.30
CA LEU A 261 -19.70 -1.69 -17.21
C LEU A 261 -20.24 -0.60 -16.26
N ASP A 262 -21.00 0.37 -16.79
CA ASP A 262 -21.62 1.43 -16.00
C ASP A 262 -22.67 0.87 -15.03
N GLU A 263 -23.53 -0.03 -15.52
CA GLU A 263 -24.54 -0.72 -14.69
C GLU A 263 -23.86 -1.57 -13.60
N ILE A 264 -22.76 -2.27 -13.92
CA ILE A 264 -21.98 -3.05 -12.94
C ILE A 264 -21.34 -2.14 -11.88
N THR A 265 -20.71 -1.04 -12.31
CA THR A 265 -20.07 -0.08 -11.41
C THR A 265 -21.09 0.53 -10.45
N ALA A 266 -22.30 0.85 -10.93
CA ALA A 266 -23.36 1.45 -10.14
C ALA A 266 -23.89 0.53 -9.01
N GLU A 267 -23.68 -0.78 -9.10
CA GLU A 267 -24.04 -1.70 -8.01
C GLU A 267 -23.13 -1.57 -6.80
N GLY A 268 -21.90 -1.06 -6.97
CA GLY A 268 -20.94 -0.86 -5.88
C GLY A 268 -20.58 -2.18 -5.21
N ILE A 269 -20.06 -3.13 -5.98
CA ILE A 269 -19.64 -4.44 -5.48
C ILE A 269 -18.50 -4.30 -4.48
N ILE A 270 -17.54 -3.39 -4.72
CA ILE A 270 -16.35 -3.23 -3.88
C ILE A 270 -16.61 -2.25 -2.74
N TYR A 271 -16.97 -1.01 -3.07
CA TYR A 271 -17.06 0.08 -2.09
C TYR A 271 -18.49 0.41 -1.64
N GLY A 272 -19.48 -0.29 -2.20
CA GLY A 272 -20.89 0.02 -1.99
C GLY A 272 -21.36 1.17 -2.91
N ARG A 273 -22.69 1.37 -2.95
CA ARG A 273 -23.28 2.40 -3.82
C ARG A 273 -22.79 3.80 -3.40
N PRO A 274 -22.35 4.65 -4.36
CA PRO A 274 -21.84 5.99 -4.06
C PRO A 274 -22.85 6.79 -3.25
N LYS A 275 -22.41 7.36 -2.12
CA LYS A 275 -23.27 8.23 -1.27
C LYS A 275 -23.06 9.73 -1.53
N SER A 276 -22.02 10.13 -2.25
CA SER A 276 -21.74 11.52 -2.66
C SER A 276 -20.55 11.61 -3.62
N LEU A 277 -20.58 12.55 -4.58
CA LEU A 277 -19.47 12.94 -5.45
C LEU A 277 -18.54 13.92 -4.70
N GLY A 278 -17.24 13.64 -4.67
CA GLY A 278 -16.19 14.50 -4.10
C GLY A 278 -14.81 14.05 -4.60
N ALA A 279 -13.72 14.66 -4.12
CA ALA A 279 -12.35 14.27 -4.48
C ALA A 279 -11.99 12.80 -4.17
N TRP A 280 -12.84 12.12 -3.40
CA TRP A 280 -12.76 10.71 -3.00
C TRP A 280 -13.83 9.87 -3.71
N ASP A 281 -14.15 10.21 -4.97
CA ASP A 281 -15.07 9.41 -5.77
C ASP A 281 -14.42 8.07 -6.14
N LEU A 282 -14.64 7.07 -5.27
CA LEU A 282 -14.19 5.70 -5.48
C LEU A 282 -14.89 5.03 -6.68
N ALA A 283 -15.84 5.69 -7.36
CA ALA A 283 -16.47 5.13 -8.55
C ALA A 283 -15.46 4.89 -9.69
N ALA A 284 -14.43 5.73 -9.83
CA ALA A 284 -13.38 5.52 -10.82
C ALA A 284 -12.59 4.23 -10.52
N SER A 285 -12.16 4.05 -9.27
CA SER A 285 -11.48 2.84 -8.81
C SER A 285 -12.38 1.60 -8.89
N GLU A 286 -13.66 1.71 -8.48
CA GLU A 286 -14.67 0.65 -8.62
C GLU A 286 -14.78 0.22 -10.08
N ARG A 287 -14.94 1.16 -11.01
CA ARG A 287 -15.05 0.92 -12.44
C ARG A 287 -13.82 0.19 -12.98
N MET A 288 -12.62 0.67 -12.65
CA MET A 288 -11.38 0.05 -13.15
C MET A 288 -11.20 -1.36 -12.62
N MET A 289 -11.45 -1.58 -11.32
CA MET A 289 -11.33 -2.89 -10.72
C MET A 289 -12.39 -3.87 -11.25
N MET A 290 -13.63 -3.41 -11.47
CA MET A 290 -14.69 -4.21 -12.10
C MET A 290 -14.36 -4.57 -13.55
N ARG A 291 -13.75 -3.64 -14.32
CA ARG A 291 -13.24 -3.94 -15.66
C ARG A 291 -12.25 -5.10 -15.64
N LYS A 292 -11.30 -5.11 -14.69
CA LYS A 292 -10.29 -6.18 -14.58
C LYS A 292 -10.88 -7.53 -14.20
N HIS A 293 -11.91 -7.55 -13.36
CA HIS A 293 -12.68 -8.77 -13.11
C HIS A 293 -13.34 -9.30 -14.38
N LEU A 294 -13.98 -8.42 -15.17
CA LEU A 294 -14.60 -8.80 -16.43
C LEU A 294 -13.58 -9.34 -17.44
N GLU A 295 -12.45 -8.64 -17.61
CA GLU A 295 -11.35 -9.08 -18.48
C GLU A 295 -10.87 -10.49 -18.10
N ARG A 296 -10.58 -10.71 -16.82
CA ARG A 296 -10.19 -12.02 -16.29
C ARG A 296 -11.24 -13.11 -16.52
N LEU A 297 -12.53 -12.80 -16.30
CA LEU A 297 -13.63 -13.75 -16.52
C LEU A 297 -13.87 -14.05 -18.00
N ILE A 298 -13.59 -13.09 -18.89
CA ILE A 298 -13.63 -13.28 -20.35
C ILE A 298 -12.50 -14.20 -20.80
N GLU A 299 -11.27 -13.99 -20.31
CA GLU A 299 -10.14 -14.87 -20.61
C GLU A 299 -10.37 -16.32 -20.15
N GLN A 300 -11.15 -16.50 -19.07
CA GLN A 300 -11.58 -17.81 -18.57
C GLN A 300 -12.77 -18.40 -19.30
N ALA A 301 -13.30 -17.74 -20.33
CA ALA A 301 -14.51 -18.13 -21.05
C ALA A 301 -15.73 -18.31 -20.14
N ARG A 302 -15.82 -17.53 -19.05
CA ARG A 302 -16.98 -17.49 -18.14
C ARG A 302 -17.93 -16.35 -18.45
N VAL A 303 -17.41 -15.28 -19.03
CA VAL A 303 -18.17 -14.09 -19.45
C VAL A 303 -17.83 -13.80 -20.92
N THR A 304 -18.78 -13.26 -21.68
CA THR A 304 -18.53 -12.68 -23.01
C THR A 304 -19.08 -11.26 -23.07
N VAL A 305 -18.69 -10.49 -24.09
CA VAL A 305 -19.17 -9.14 -24.34
C VAL A 305 -19.73 -9.03 -25.76
N ASP A 306 -20.93 -8.46 -25.88
CA ASP A 306 -21.58 -8.14 -27.15
C ASP A 306 -22.27 -6.77 -27.03
N ASP A 307 -22.06 -5.91 -28.02
CA ASP A 307 -22.56 -4.52 -28.04
C ASP A 307 -22.37 -3.75 -26.70
N GLY A 308 -21.19 -3.91 -26.08
CA GLY A 308 -20.83 -3.25 -24.82
C GLY A 308 -21.54 -3.79 -23.57
N ARG A 309 -22.32 -4.87 -23.69
CA ARG A 309 -22.96 -5.57 -22.57
C ARG A 309 -22.24 -6.88 -22.29
N HIS A 310 -22.08 -7.22 -21.02
CA HIS A 310 -21.41 -8.43 -20.56
C HIS A 310 -22.46 -9.49 -20.23
N PHE A 311 -22.16 -10.73 -20.57
CA PHE A 311 -23.05 -11.88 -20.48
C PHE A 311 -22.34 -13.04 -19.77
N LEU A 312 -23.05 -13.74 -18.90
CA LEU A 312 -22.56 -15.01 -18.35
C LEU A 312 -22.64 -16.09 -19.44
N LEU A 313 -21.56 -16.83 -19.64
CA LEU A 313 -21.53 -18.03 -20.47
C LEU A 313 -21.96 -19.23 -19.64
N SER A 314 -22.91 -20.00 -20.17
CA SER A 314 -23.48 -21.22 -19.57
C SER A 314 -22.60 -22.44 -19.79
#